data_AF-A0A293ML71-F1
#
_entry.id   AF-A0A293ML71-F1
#
_cell.length_a   1.000
_cell.length_b   1.000
_cell.length_c   1.000
_cell.angle_alpha   90.00
_cell.angle_beta   90.00
_cell.angle_gamma   90.00
#
_symmetry.space_group_name_H-M   'P 1'
#
loop_
_entity.id
_entity.type
_entity.pdbx_description
1 polymer ?
#
loop_
_entity_poly.entity_id
_entity_poly.type
_entity_poly.pdbx_seq_one_letter_code
_entity_poly.pdbx_strand_id
1 'polypeptide(L)'
;MSGETTGKVQSRASRMLRRHAVAALVALSKSYPKVLTPCFEQIYATIKRLAEEANEMSHMERITATEAMIILSNEHKDYKFQADFIVKVETPLVSVLSMPELERALSSAETFMSFIGMTEYPKDEAQDEEQGSHRSQLLRCSSTLMALIKHSWAPDNMDEAIKGDFYVVQGPGGKPYCRNPATPFLAVVLPRLCQLMRVYNGMWTKEARSKVHSAFVTVYDMQEGEKNLVLGTVYLFFVSYSGIVSFHLKIKSFMVSFQEQW
;
A
#
# COMPACT_ATOMS: atom_id res chain seq x y z
N MET A 1 33.93 24.26 -4.43
CA MET A 1 34.13 23.10 -3.53
C MET A 1 32.77 22.46 -3.32
N SER A 2 32.46 21.48 -4.17
CA SER A 2 31.20 20.73 -4.20
C SER A 2 31.22 19.66 -3.10
N GLY A 3 30.34 19.81 -2.11
CA GLY A 3 30.04 18.73 -1.17
C GLY A 3 28.94 17.85 -1.75
N GLU A 4 29.32 16.77 -2.42
CA GLU A 4 28.40 15.66 -2.72
C GLU A 4 27.99 14.99 -1.41
N THR A 5 26.74 15.17 -1.00
CA THR A 5 26.09 14.33 -0.01
C THR A 5 25.87 12.95 -0.63
N THR A 6 26.87 12.08 -0.52
CA THR A 6 26.72 10.64 -0.81
C THR A 6 25.71 10.04 0.16
N GLY A 7 24.44 10.00 -0.23
CA GLY A 7 23.44 9.17 0.44
C GLY A 7 23.90 7.72 0.37
N LYS A 8 24.25 7.12 1.52
CA LYS A 8 24.70 5.72 1.59
C LYS A 8 23.63 4.82 0.99
N VAL A 9 23.88 4.31 -0.21
CA VAL A 9 23.06 3.26 -0.83
C VAL A 9 23.10 2.04 0.09
N GLN A 10 21.97 1.70 0.72
CA GLN A 10 21.89 0.57 1.64
C GLN A 10 22.14 -0.75 0.91
N SER A 11 22.89 -1.65 1.54
CA SER A 11 23.15 -2.98 0.99
C SER A 11 21.84 -3.78 0.85
N ARG A 12 21.77 -4.63 -0.19
CA ARG A 12 20.62 -5.55 -0.38
C ARG A 12 20.37 -6.40 0.87
N ALA A 13 21.43 -6.90 1.51
CA ALA A 13 21.34 -7.70 2.72
C ALA A 13 20.65 -6.94 3.87
N SER A 14 21.02 -5.68 4.10
CA SER A 14 20.39 -4.83 5.12
C SER A 14 18.89 -4.64 4.85
N ARG A 15 18.51 -4.33 3.61
CA ARG A 15 17.10 -4.19 3.21
C ARG A 15 16.31 -5.49 3.35
N MET A 16 16.92 -6.65 3.04
CA MET A 16 16.28 -7.95 3.25
C MET A 16 16.09 -8.27 4.72
N LEU A 17 17.09 -8.01 5.56
CA LEU A 17 17.00 -8.20 7.01
C LEU A 17 15.89 -7.36 7.62
N ARG A 18 15.80 -6.09 7.24
CA ARG A 18 14.74 -5.18 7.71
C ARG A 18 13.35 -5.66 7.30
N ARG A 19 13.18 -6.09 6.05
CA ARG A 19 11.93 -6.73 5.58
C ARG A 19 11.59 -7.99 6.38
N HIS A 20 12.59 -8.81 6.70
CA HIS A 20 12.38 -10.00 7.52
C HIS A 20 11.98 -9.64 8.95
N ALA A 21 12.55 -8.58 9.53
CA ALA A 21 12.20 -8.13 10.88
C ALA A 21 10.73 -7.67 10.97
N VAL A 22 10.25 -6.86 10.03
CA VAL A 22 8.82 -6.45 10.02
C VAL A 22 7.88 -7.62 9.70
N ALA A 23 8.30 -8.57 8.85
CA ALA A 23 7.53 -9.79 8.60
C ALA A 23 7.47 -10.71 9.84
N ALA A 24 8.55 -10.79 10.61
CA ALA A 24 8.57 -11.50 11.88
C ALA A 24 7.63 -10.85 12.90
N LEU A 25 7.54 -9.51 12.94
CA LEU A 25 6.55 -8.82 13.77
C LEU A 25 5.12 -9.21 13.38
N VAL A 26 4.79 -9.26 12.08
CA VAL A 26 3.48 -9.78 11.61
C VAL A 26 3.24 -11.20 12.09
N ALA A 27 4.23 -12.09 11.96
CA ALA A 27 4.11 -13.48 12.38
C ALA A 27 3.89 -13.62 13.89
N LEU A 28 4.58 -12.81 14.71
CA LEU A 28 4.40 -12.77 16.16
C LEU A 28 3.04 -12.20 16.54
N SER A 29 2.57 -11.13 15.88
CA SER A 29 1.21 -10.57 16.09
C SER A 29 0.12 -11.60 15.79
N LYS A 30 0.32 -12.49 14.80
CA LYS A 30 -0.63 -13.57 14.48
C LYS A 30 -0.55 -14.73 15.48
N SER A 31 0.66 -15.13 15.86
CA SER A 31 0.88 -16.39 16.60
C SER A 31 0.79 -16.21 18.12
N TYR A 32 1.21 -15.05 18.63
CA TYR A 32 1.30 -14.76 20.07
C TYR A 32 0.72 -13.37 20.42
N PRO A 33 -0.48 -13.01 19.94
CA PRO A 33 -1.04 -11.67 20.14
C PRO A 33 -1.13 -11.30 21.62
N LYS A 34 -1.59 -12.22 22.48
CA LYS A 34 -1.72 -12.02 23.94
C LYS A 34 -0.43 -11.61 24.64
N VAL A 35 0.72 -12.08 24.15
CA VAL A 35 2.04 -11.73 24.71
C VAL A 35 2.42 -10.30 24.34
N LEU A 36 2.01 -9.86 23.15
CA LEU A 36 2.35 -8.55 22.61
C LEU A 36 1.38 -7.44 22.99
N THR A 37 0.10 -7.76 23.25
CA THR A 37 -0.94 -6.78 23.62
C THR A 37 -0.55 -5.87 24.79
N PRO A 38 0.08 -6.35 25.89
CA PRO A 38 0.55 -5.47 26.97
C PRO A 38 1.55 -4.41 26.52
N CYS A 39 2.27 -4.65 25.42
CA CYS A 39 3.25 -3.73 24.84
C CYS A 39 2.72 -2.96 23.61
N PHE A 40 1.43 -3.04 23.30
CA PHE A 40 0.83 -2.48 22.08
C PHE A 40 1.22 -1.02 21.85
N GLU A 41 1.03 -0.15 22.85
CA GLU A 41 1.34 1.27 22.74
C GLU A 41 2.84 1.54 22.54
N GLN A 42 3.72 0.76 23.17
CA GLN A 42 5.16 0.89 23.00
C GLN A 42 5.61 0.48 21.60
N ILE A 43 5.05 -0.62 21.07
CA ILE A 43 5.31 -1.09 19.71
C ILE A 43 4.82 -0.03 18.71
N TYR A 44 3.58 0.45 18.89
CA TYR A 44 3.00 1.49 18.05
C TYR A 44 3.82 2.79 18.06
N ALA A 45 4.19 3.29 19.24
CA ALA A 45 5.00 4.50 19.38
C ALA A 45 6.37 4.35 18.69
N THR A 46 6.99 3.16 18.79
CA THR A 46 8.26 2.87 18.13
C THR A 46 8.12 2.88 16.60
N ILE A 47 7.10 2.20 16.07
CA ILE A 47 6.82 2.18 14.62
C ILE A 47 6.51 3.60 14.13
N LYS A 48 5.68 4.34 14.86
CA LYS A 48 5.32 5.72 14.50
C LYS A 48 6.55 6.62 14.47
N ARG A 49 7.42 6.56 15.47
CA ARG A 49 8.67 7.32 15.52
C ARG A 49 9.58 6.97 14.33
N LEU A 50 9.80 5.68 14.08
CA LEU A 50 10.60 5.21 12.93
C LEU A 50 9.99 5.60 11.58
N ALA A 51 8.66 5.73 11.53
CA ALA A 51 7.97 6.23 10.35
C ALA A 51 8.17 7.75 10.18
N GLU A 52 8.09 8.53 11.24
CA GLU A 52 8.25 10.00 11.15
C GLU A 52 9.71 10.40 10.87
N GLU A 53 10.67 9.60 11.30
CA GLU A 53 12.10 9.82 11.00
C GLU A 53 12.38 9.59 9.50
N ALA A 54 12.87 10.65 8.84
CA ALA A 54 13.21 10.61 7.42
C ALA A 54 14.25 9.52 7.16
N ASN A 55 13.96 8.65 6.19
CA ASN A 55 14.83 7.57 5.71
C ASN A 55 14.99 6.33 6.62
N GLU A 56 14.30 6.27 7.78
CA GLU A 56 14.41 5.13 8.70
C GLU A 56 13.54 3.93 8.29
N MET A 57 12.43 4.15 7.58
CA MET A 57 11.58 3.06 7.04
C MET A 57 11.22 3.29 5.57
N SER A 58 11.39 2.25 4.75
CA SER A 58 10.86 2.18 3.40
C SER A 58 9.33 2.05 3.41
N HIS A 59 8.68 2.35 2.28
CA HIS A 59 7.22 2.21 2.16
C HIS A 59 6.72 0.81 2.47
N MET A 60 7.41 -0.23 1.97
CA MET A 60 7.03 -1.62 2.24
C MET A 60 7.09 -1.94 3.73
N GLU A 61 8.15 -1.52 4.42
CA GLU A 61 8.29 -1.78 5.86
C GLU A 61 7.21 -1.08 6.67
N ARG A 62 6.82 0.13 6.28
CA ARG A 62 5.71 0.86 6.93
C ARG A 62 4.39 0.12 6.76
N ILE A 63 4.09 -0.32 5.54
CA ILE A 63 2.86 -1.07 5.25
C ILE A 63 2.83 -2.37 6.07
N THR A 64 3.92 -3.15 6.06
CA THR A 64 4.00 -4.41 6.83
C THR A 64 3.96 -4.18 8.34
N ALA A 65 4.55 -3.09 8.84
CA ALA A 65 4.46 -2.73 10.26
C ALA A 65 3.03 -2.32 10.64
N THR A 66 2.35 -1.53 9.81
CA THR A 66 0.93 -1.18 9.99
C THR A 66 0.05 -2.44 9.95
N GLU A 67 0.32 -3.38 9.03
CA GLU A 67 -0.36 -4.69 8.99
C GLU A 67 -0.23 -5.40 10.34
N ALA A 68 0.98 -5.49 10.89
CA ALA A 68 1.22 -6.13 12.19
C ALA A 68 0.43 -5.46 13.33
N MET A 69 0.28 -4.14 13.28
CA MET A 69 -0.48 -3.37 14.27
C MET A 69 -1.99 -3.57 14.12
N ILE A 70 -2.52 -3.62 12.90
CA ILE A 70 -3.93 -3.96 12.64
C ILE A 70 -4.22 -5.37 13.14
N ILE A 71 -3.33 -6.32 12.89
CA ILE A 71 -3.49 -7.69 13.38
C ILE A 71 -3.54 -7.71 14.91
N LEU A 72 -2.59 -7.02 15.55
CA LEU A 72 -2.47 -7.02 17.01
C LEU A 72 -3.64 -6.28 17.68
N SER A 73 -4.21 -5.25 17.04
CA SER A 73 -5.36 -4.53 17.58
C SER A 73 -6.60 -5.43 17.71
N ASN A 74 -6.71 -6.48 16.88
CA ASN A 74 -7.82 -7.44 16.98
C ASN A 74 -7.89 -8.13 18.35
N GLU A 75 -6.73 -8.37 19.00
CA GLU A 75 -6.69 -9.05 20.32
C GLU A 75 -7.27 -8.21 21.46
N HIS A 76 -7.44 -6.89 21.26
CA HIS A 76 -8.18 -6.08 22.22
C HIS A 76 -9.66 -6.47 22.31
N LYS A 77 -10.20 -7.07 21.22
CA LYS A 77 -11.59 -7.52 21.13
C LYS A 77 -12.58 -6.45 21.60
N ASP A 78 -12.32 -5.21 21.19
CA ASP A 78 -13.12 -4.03 21.46
C ASP A 78 -13.31 -3.29 20.14
N TYR A 79 -14.57 -3.22 19.69
CA TYR A 79 -14.92 -2.64 18.40
C TYR A 79 -14.52 -1.16 18.33
N LYS A 80 -14.77 -0.40 19.40
CA LYS A 80 -14.50 1.04 19.43
C LYS A 80 -13.00 1.31 19.36
N PHE A 81 -12.21 0.60 20.17
CA PHE A 81 -10.77 0.69 20.15
C PHE A 81 -10.22 0.39 18.75
N GLN A 82 -10.67 -0.69 18.12
CA GLN A 82 -10.19 -1.08 16.80
C GLN A 82 -10.58 -0.08 15.71
N ALA A 83 -11.82 0.41 15.72
CA ALA A 83 -12.29 1.41 14.77
C ALA A 83 -11.53 2.74 14.92
N ASP A 84 -11.37 3.21 16.15
CA ASP A 84 -10.63 4.45 16.46
C ASP A 84 -9.14 4.30 16.08
N PHE A 85 -8.55 3.12 16.32
CA PHE A 85 -7.17 2.83 15.92
C PHE A 85 -6.97 2.82 14.41
N ILE A 86 -7.90 2.22 13.65
CA ILE A 86 -7.86 2.23 12.18
C ILE A 86 -7.87 3.67 11.66
N VAL A 87 -8.80 4.50 12.15
CA VAL A 87 -8.85 5.92 11.75
C VAL A 87 -7.53 6.63 12.09
N LYS A 88 -6.97 6.37 13.28
CA LYS A 88 -5.70 6.95 13.74
C LYS A 88 -4.53 6.59 12.82
N VAL A 89 -4.40 5.34 12.38
CA VAL A 89 -3.26 4.91 11.55
C VAL A 89 -3.45 5.18 10.06
N GLU A 90 -4.70 5.28 9.59
CA GLU A 90 -5.05 5.43 8.18
C GLU A 90 -5.45 6.85 7.77
N THR A 91 -5.42 7.82 8.69
CA THR A 91 -5.61 9.23 8.36
C THR A 91 -4.75 9.69 7.16
N PRO A 92 -3.44 9.32 7.05
CA PRO A 92 -2.63 9.70 5.89
C PRO A 92 -3.16 9.18 4.55
N LEU A 93 -3.86 8.05 4.55
CA LEU A 93 -4.48 7.47 3.35
C LEU A 93 -5.62 8.36 2.85
N VAL A 94 -6.46 8.84 3.76
CA VAL A 94 -7.57 9.75 3.43
C VAL A 94 -7.03 11.05 2.85
N SER A 95 -5.93 11.58 3.39
CA SER A 95 -5.27 12.78 2.85
C SER A 95 -4.84 12.58 1.41
N VAL A 96 -4.22 11.45 1.07
CA VAL A 96 -3.80 11.12 -0.31
C VAL A 96 -5.00 11.00 -1.25
N LEU A 97 -6.03 10.25 -0.84
CA LEU A 97 -7.23 10.03 -1.65
C LEU A 97 -8.10 11.29 -1.85
N SER A 98 -7.88 12.32 -1.02
CA SER A 98 -8.60 13.60 -1.06
C SER A 98 -7.78 14.73 -1.67
N MET A 99 -6.58 14.45 -2.22
CA MET A 99 -5.76 15.48 -2.86
C MET A 99 -6.44 16.06 -4.11
N PRO A 100 -6.49 17.40 -4.28
CA PRO A 100 -7.07 18.04 -5.45
C PRO A 100 -6.42 17.61 -6.78
N GLU A 101 -5.12 17.33 -6.77
CA GLU A 101 -4.36 16.83 -7.91
C GLU A 101 -4.87 15.45 -8.34
N LEU A 102 -5.04 14.55 -7.38
CA LEU A 102 -5.57 13.21 -7.64
C LEU A 102 -7.02 13.29 -8.12
N GLU A 103 -7.85 14.14 -7.53
CA GLU A 103 -9.23 14.34 -7.97
C GLU A 103 -9.31 14.77 -9.45
N ARG A 104 -8.46 15.72 -9.86
CA ARG A 104 -8.35 16.11 -11.27
C ARG A 104 -7.84 14.97 -12.15
N ALA A 105 -6.87 14.21 -11.67
CA ALA A 105 -6.32 13.06 -12.38
C ALA A 105 -7.35 11.93 -12.58
N LEU A 106 -8.33 11.77 -11.70
CA LEU A 106 -9.37 10.74 -11.80
C LEU A 106 -10.53 11.10 -12.75
N SER A 107 -10.45 12.24 -13.45
CA SER A 107 -11.46 12.67 -14.43
C SER A 107 -11.49 11.78 -15.67
N SER A 108 -10.34 11.32 -16.17
CA SER A 108 -10.22 10.44 -17.34
C SER A 108 -8.97 9.57 -17.26
N ALA A 109 -8.89 8.54 -18.10
CA ALA A 109 -7.69 7.72 -18.21
C ALA A 109 -6.47 8.54 -18.67
N GLU A 110 -6.68 9.54 -19.54
CA GLU A 110 -5.61 10.40 -20.07
C GLU A 110 -5.01 11.30 -19.00
N THR A 111 -5.84 11.95 -18.19
CA THR A 111 -5.37 12.80 -17.09
C THR A 111 -4.69 11.96 -16.01
N PHE A 112 -5.18 10.75 -15.75
CA PHE A 112 -4.53 9.81 -14.84
C PHE A 112 -3.16 9.33 -15.36
N MET A 113 -3.05 8.99 -16.65
CA MET A 113 -1.77 8.61 -17.27
C MET A 113 -0.74 9.73 -17.17
N SER A 114 -1.15 10.99 -17.37
CA SER A 114 -0.27 12.16 -17.20
C SER A 114 0.18 12.32 -15.75
N PHE A 115 -0.74 12.16 -14.79
CA PHE A 115 -0.47 12.22 -13.35
C PHE A 115 0.59 11.22 -12.88
N ILE A 116 0.58 9.99 -13.43
CA ILE A 116 1.59 8.96 -13.14
C ILE A 116 2.80 8.98 -14.08
N GLY A 117 2.87 9.93 -15.02
CA GLY A 117 4.05 10.17 -15.88
C GLY A 117 4.17 9.31 -17.13
N MET A 118 3.06 8.83 -17.72
CA MET A 118 3.09 7.95 -18.89
C MET A 118 2.99 8.68 -20.24
N THR A 119 2.57 9.93 -20.26
CA THR A 119 2.27 10.67 -21.51
C THR A 119 3.45 11.49 -22.03
N GLU A 120 4.38 11.86 -21.16
CA GLU A 120 5.54 12.69 -21.51
C GLU A 120 6.79 12.16 -20.81
N TYR A 121 7.96 12.33 -21.44
CA TYR A 121 9.24 12.11 -20.76
C TYR A 121 9.50 13.27 -19.77
N PRO A 122 10.00 13.01 -18.54
CA PRO A 122 10.27 14.07 -17.57
C PRO A 122 11.22 15.13 -18.13
N LYS A 123 10.89 16.42 -17.93
CA LYS A 123 11.71 17.55 -18.39
C LYS A 123 12.90 17.80 -17.47
N ASP A 124 12.74 17.49 -16.19
CA ASP A 124 13.75 17.64 -15.15
C ASP A 124 13.57 16.58 -14.05
N GLU A 125 14.51 16.55 -13.10
CA GLU A 125 14.50 15.62 -11.97
C GLU A 125 13.31 15.88 -11.02
N ALA A 126 12.90 17.13 -10.84
CA ALA A 126 11.81 17.49 -9.94
C ALA A 126 10.47 16.91 -10.42
N GLN A 127 10.22 16.93 -11.74
CA GLN A 127 9.03 16.32 -12.33
C GLN A 127 9.03 14.79 -12.18
N ASP A 128 10.17 14.11 -12.32
CA ASP A 128 10.26 12.65 -12.07
C ASP A 128 10.01 12.34 -10.58
N GLU A 129 10.57 13.13 -9.67
CA GLU A 129 10.36 12.97 -8.23
C GLU A 129 8.88 13.16 -7.85
N GLU A 130 8.21 14.17 -8.40
CA GLU A 130 6.79 14.43 -8.17
C GLU A 130 5.92 13.26 -8.65
N GLN A 131 6.08 12.84 -9.92
CA GLN A 131 5.32 11.71 -10.48
C GLN A 131 5.68 10.39 -9.78
N GLY A 132 6.93 10.22 -9.35
CA GLY A 132 7.39 9.10 -8.54
C GLY A 132 6.75 9.06 -7.15
N SER A 133 6.55 10.23 -6.55
CA SER A 133 5.82 10.41 -5.30
C SER A 133 4.35 10.02 -5.48
N HIS A 134 3.69 10.49 -6.55
CA HIS A 134 2.31 10.09 -6.87
C HIS A 134 2.14 8.58 -6.97
N ARG A 135 2.98 7.92 -7.78
CA ARG A 135 2.97 6.45 -7.94
C ARG A 135 3.17 5.74 -6.60
N SER A 136 4.14 6.19 -5.80
CA SER A 136 4.44 5.58 -4.49
C SER A 136 3.32 5.77 -3.48
N GLN A 137 2.64 6.92 -3.49
CA GLN A 137 1.49 7.19 -2.63
C GLN A 137 0.29 6.31 -2.99
N LEU A 138 0.00 6.12 -4.28
CA LEU A 138 -1.08 5.24 -4.74
C LEU A 138 -0.83 3.76 -4.42
N LEU A 139 0.41 3.28 -4.60
CA LEU A 139 0.80 1.91 -4.19
C LEU A 139 0.64 1.71 -2.69
N ARG A 140 1.02 2.72 -1.89
CA ARG A 140 0.84 2.68 -0.44
C ARG A 140 -0.62 2.60 -0.06
N CYS A 141 -1.47 3.45 -0.66
CA CYS A 141 -2.91 3.43 -0.38
C CYS A 141 -3.52 2.07 -0.70
N SER A 142 -3.30 1.53 -1.89
CA SER A 142 -3.83 0.22 -2.30
C SER A 142 -3.34 -0.92 -1.38
N SER A 143 -2.05 -0.97 -1.09
CA SER A 143 -1.48 -2.00 -0.21
C SER A 143 -2.04 -1.93 1.21
N THR A 144 -2.17 -0.72 1.77
CA THR A 144 -2.71 -0.55 3.12
C THR A 144 -4.19 -0.87 3.20
N LEU A 145 -4.99 -0.51 2.18
CA LEU A 145 -6.40 -0.91 2.09
C LEU A 145 -6.54 -2.43 2.05
N MET A 146 -5.70 -3.09 1.27
CA MET A 146 -5.68 -4.54 1.20
C MET A 146 -5.31 -5.16 2.56
N ALA A 147 -4.37 -4.55 3.31
CA ALA A 147 -4.04 -4.97 4.66
C ALA A 147 -5.23 -4.82 5.62
N LEU A 148 -5.95 -3.69 5.58
CA LEU A 148 -7.16 -3.47 6.40
C LEU A 148 -8.25 -4.52 6.11
N ILE A 149 -8.53 -4.75 4.82
CA ILE A 149 -9.55 -5.71 4.37
C ILE A 149 -9.18 -7.13 4.80
N LYS A 150 -7.92 -7.52 4.68
CA LYS A 150 -7.45 -8.87 5.02
C LYS A 150 -7.33 -9.13 6.52
N HIS A 151 -7.07 -8.10 7.33
CA HIS A 151 -6.60 -8.28 8.69
C HIS A 151 -7.43 -7.63 9.78
N SER A 152 -8.39 -6.76 9.46
CA SER A 152 -9.39 -6.33 10.45
C SER A 152 -10.51 -7.37 10.51
N TRP A 153 -10.77 -7.93 11.69
CA TRP A 153 -11.82 -8.93 11.89
C TRP A 153 -12.51 -8.77 13.25
N ALA A 154 -13.77 -9.24 13.31
CA ALA A 154 -14.52 -9.35 14.55
C ALA A 154 -14.26 -10.73 15.18
N PRO A 155 -14.26 -10.87 16.52
CA PRO A 155 -14.01 -12.14 17.19
C PRO A 155 -14.89 -13.30 16.69
N ASP A 156 -14.28 -14.48 16.48
CA ASP A 156 -15.02 -15.70 16.09
C ASP A 156 -15.92 -16.21 17.23
N ASN A 157 -15.52 -15.99 18.49
CA ASN A 157 -16.31 -16.35 19.65
C ASN A 157 -17.44 -15.33 19.85
N MET A 158 -18.69 -15.82 19.90
CA MET A 158 -19.87 -14.97 20.00
C MET A 158 -19.94 -14.17 21.31
N ASP A 159 -19.55 -14.74 22.44
CA ASP A 159 -19.57 -14.03 23.73
C ASP A 159 -18.54 -12.89 23.73
N GLU A 160 -17.38 -13.12 23.14
CA GLU A 160 -16.36 -12.07 22.94
C GLU A 160 -16.86 -10.98 21.98
N ALA A 161 -17.51 -11.36 20.88
CA ALA A 161 -18.08 -10.42 19.92
C ALA A 161 -19.21 -9.56 20.53
N ILE A 162 -20.07 -10.15 21.37
CA ILE A 162 -21.11 -9.42 22.10
C ILE A 162 -20.48 -8.48 23.11
N LYS A 163 -19.55 -8.98 23.95
CA LYS A 163 -18.88 -8.18 24.97
C LYS A 163 -18.07 -7.02 24.38
N GLY A 164 -17.47 -7.24 23.22
CA GLY A 164 -16.67 -6.27 22.48
C GLY A 164 -17.47 -5.32 21.58
N ASP A 165 -18.81 -5.37 21.59
CA ASP A 165 -19.70 -4.54 20.78
C ASP A 165 -19.53 -4.72 19.25
N PHE A 166 -19.21 -5.94 18.82
CA PHE A 166 -19.19 -6.32 17.40
C PHE A 166 -20.55 -6.88 16.94
N TYR A 167 -21.32 -7.47 17.85
CA TYR A 167 -22.57 -8.13 17.51
C TYR A 167 -23.74 -7.14 17.47
N VAL A 168 -24.40 -7.05 16.32
CA VAL A 168 -25.56 -6.17 16.11
C VAL A 168 -26.83 -7.03 16.03
N VAL A 169 -27.71 -6.88 17.02
CA VAL A 169 -28.92 -7.71 17.17
C VAL A 169 -29.97 -7.43 16.09
N GLN A 170 -30.11 -6.16 15.68
CA GLN A 170 -31.09 -5.74 14.67
C GLN A 170 -30.37 -5.23 13.41
N GLY A 171 -29.93 -6.17 12.56
CA GLY A 171 -29.42 -5.84 11.25
C GLY A 171 -30.50 -5.64 10.18
N PRO A 172 -30.09 -5.32 8.94
CA PRO A 172 -31.01 -5.21 7.81
C PRO A 172 -31.87 -6.48 7.67
N GLY A 173 -33.19 -6.34 7.66
CA GLY A 173 -34.13 -7.48 7.60
C GLY A 173 -34.30 -8.24 8.92
N GLY A 174 -33.91 -7.66 10.06
CA GLY A 174 -34.12 -8.22 11.39
C GLY A 174 -33.18 -9.38 11.76
N LYS A 175 -32.17 -9.66 10.92
CA LYS A 175 -31.16 -10.69 11.19
C LYS A 175 -29.95 -10.10 11.91
N PRO A 176 -29.41 -10.77 12.94
CA PRO A 176 -28.20 -10.32 13.58
C PRO A 176 -26.97 -10.53 12.69
N TYR A 177 -25.93 -9.72 12.90
CA TYR A 177 -24.65 -9.84 12.20
C TYR A 177 -23.51 -9.27 13.04
N CYS A 178 -22.27 -9.67 12.75
CA CYS A 178 -21.08 -9.02 13.30
C CYS A 178 -20.60 -7.91 12.37
N ARG A 179 -20.41 -6.71 12.91
CA ARG A 179 -19.83 -5.58 12.16
C ARG A 179 -18.31 -5.61 12.21
N ASN A 180 -17.68 -5.27 11.09
CA ASN A 180 -16.23 -5.14 11.00
C ASN A 180 -15.80 -3.70 11.36
N PRO A 181 -14.79 -3.51 12.23
CA PRO A 181 -14.30 -2.18 12.62
C PRO A 181 -13.77 -1.32 11.47
N ALA A 182 -13.25 -1.93 10.41
CA ALA A 182 -12.79 -1.21 9.22
C ALA A 182 -13.94 -0.70 8.34
N THR A 183 -15.16 -1.24 8.45
CA THR A 183 -16.27 -0.93 7.54
C THR A 183 -16.59 0.57 7.46
N PRO A 184 -16.72 1.34 8.56
CA PRO A 184 -17.02 2.77 8.47
C PRO A 184 -15.93 3.55 7.72
N PHE A 185 -14.66 3.22 7.96
CA PHE A 185 -13.53 3.82 7.26
C PHE A 185 -13.53 3.45 5.77
N LEU A 186 -13.69 2.16 5.46
CA LEU A 186 -13.72 1.65 4.09
C LEU A 186 -14.87 2.25 3.28
N ALA A 187 -16.04 2.46 3.89
CA ALA A 187 -17.19 3.07 3.24
C ALA A 187 -16.90 4.51 2.76
N VAL A 188 -16.09 5.28 3.49
CA VAL A 188 -15.70 6.64 3.11
C VAL A 188 -14.75 6.65 1.92
N VAL A 189 -13.80 5.72 1.86
CA VAL A 189 -12.77 5.68 0.80
C VAL A 189 -13.24 4.96 -0.46
N LEU A 190 -14.20 4.04 -0.35
CA LEU A 190 -14.66 3.17 -1.43
C LEU A 190 -15.06 3.92 -2.72
N PRO A 191 -15.81 5.04 -2.69
CA PRO A 191 -16.17 5.77 -3.91
C PRO A 191 -14.93 6.23 -4.70
N ARG A 192 -13.89 6.70 -4.00
CA ARG A 192 -12.65 7.16 -4.62
C ARG A 192 -11.85 5.99 -5.19
N LEU A 193 -11.86 4.84 -4.51
CA LEU A 193 -11.24 3.61 -5.03
C LEU A 193 -11.93 3.11 -6.30
N CYS A 194 -13.26 3.16 -6.36
CA CYS A 194 -14.01 2.81 -7.58
C CYS A 194 -13.64 3.73 -8.74
N GLN A 195 -13.48 5.04 -8.50
CA GLN A 195 -13.00 5.97 -9.52
C GLN A 195 -11.58 5.64 -10.00
N LEU A 196 -10.67 5.35 -9.06
CA LEU A 196 -9.30 4.95 -9.36
C LEU A 196 -9.23 3.67 -10.19
N MET A 197 -9.97 2.62 -9.80
CA MET A 197 -10.09 1.38 -10.57
C MET A 197 -10.66 1.64 -11.97
N ARG A 198 -11.68 2.49 -12.09
CA ARG A 198 -12.28 2.84 -13.39
C ARG A 198 -11.28 3.52 -14.32
N VAL A 199 -10.57 4.56 -13.87
CA VAL A 199 -9.60 5.25 -14.73
C VAL A 199 -8.38 4.39 -15.01
N TYR A 200 -7.95 3.58 -14.02
CA TYR A 200 -6.88 2.62 -14.19
C TYR A 200 -7.25 1.68 -15.32
N ASN A 201 -8.34 0.91 -15.22
CA ASN A 201 -8.80 0.02 -16.30
C ASN A 201 -8.99 0.74 -17.64
N GLY A 202 -9.44 2.00 -17.62
CA GLY A 202 -9.57 2.84 -18.82
C GLY A 202 -8.25 3.05 -19.59
N MET A 203 -7.08 2.95 -18.94
CA MET A 203 -5.77 3.04 -19.59
C MET A 203 -5.47 1.88 -20.54
N TRP A 204 -6.25 0.79 -20.50
CA TRP A 204 -6.09 -0.37 -21.39
C TRP A 204 -6.84 -0.20 -22.73
N THR A 205 -7.65 0.85 -22.87
CA THR A 205 -8.32 1.17 -24.14
C THR A 205 -7.32 1.56 -25.23
N LYS A 206 -7.69 1.39 -26.50
CA LYS A 206 -6.82 1.72 -27.63
C LYS A 206 -6.53 3.23 -27.68
N GLU A 207 -7.55 4.01 -27.38
CA GLU A 207 -7.53 5.47 -27.34
C GLU A 207 -6.53 5.96 -26.30
N ALA A 208 -6.59 5.42 -25.07
CA ALA A 208 -5.64 5.76 -24.01
C ALA A 208 -4.21 5.32 -24.36
N ARG A 209 -4.03 4.08 -24.84
CA ARG A 209 -2.71 3.55 -25.21
C ARG A 209 -2.04 4.37 -26.31
N SER A 210 -2.81 4.95 -27.23
CA SER A 210 -2.26 5.84 -28.28
C SER A 210 -1.62 7.12 -27.74
N LYS A 211 -1.95 7.51 -26.50
CA LYS A 211 -1.41 8.70 -25.82
C LYS A 211 -0.16 8.43 -24.99
N VAL A 212 0.27 7.17 -24.88
CA VAL A 212 1.46 6.81 -24.13
C VAL A 212 2.71 7.21 -24.89
N HIS A 213 3.66 7.83 -24.20
CA HIS A 213 4.92 8.23 -24.80
C HIS A 213 5.66 7.02 -25.39
N SER A 214 6.34 7.21 -26.52
CA SER A 214 7.03 6.12 -27.24
C SER A 214 8.04 5.35 -26.38
N ALA A 215 8.69 6.04 -25.43
CA ALA A 215 9.62 5.43 -24.48
C ALA A 215 8.95 4.48 -23.45
N PHE A 216 7.62 4.52 -23.29
CA PHE A 216 6.90 3.80 -22.25
C PHE A 216 5.89 2.79 -22.79
N VAL A 217 5.87 2.49 -24.08
CA VAL A 217 4.89 1.57 -24.69
C VAL A 217 4.92 0.18 -24.02
N THR A 218 6.10 -0.30 -23.62
CA THR A 218 6.31 -1.62 -23.02
C THR A 218 5.91 -1.73 -21.54
N VAL A 219 5.34 -0.67 -20.94
CA VAL A 219 4.88 -0.69 -19.53
C VAL A 219 3.63 -1.56 -19.33
N TYR A 220 2.89 -1.84 -20.41
CA TYR A 220 1.77 -2.79 -20.39
C TYR A 220 2.20 -4.24 -20.61
N ASP A 221 3.46 -4.47 -21.00
CA ASP A 221 3.96 -5.81 -21.21
C ASP A 221 4.28 -6.48 -19.88
N MET A 222 4.12 -7.80 -19.84
CA MET A 222 4.60 -8.65 -18.75
C MET A 222 6.08 -8.38 -18.44
N GLN A 223 6.48 -8.47 -17.16
CA GLN A 223 7.89 -8.34 -16.79
C GLN A 223 8.69 -9.53 -17.30
N GLU A 224 9.97 -9.29 -17.58
CA GLU A 224 10.84 -10.35 -18.10
C GLU A 224 11.01 -11.50 -17.09
N GLY A 225 11.00 -11.20 -15.79
CA GLY A 225 11.01 -12.23 -14.75
C GLY A 225 9.78 -13.14 -14.79
N GLU A 226 8.60 -12.57 -15.02
CA GLU A 226 7.34 -13.32 -15.14
C GLU A 226 7.30 -14.14 -16.43
N LYS A 227 7.73 -13.57 -17.56
CA LYS A 227 7.86 -14.32 -18.82
C LYS A 227 8.77 -15.52 -18.65
N ASN A 228 9.93 -15.33 -18.03
CA ASN A 228 10.88 -16.41 -17.79
C ASN A 228 10.30 -17.49 -16.87
N LEU A 229 9.57 -17.09 -15.82
CA LEU A 229 8.88 -18.02 -14.93
C LEU A 229 7.86 -18.88 -15.71
N VAL A 230 7.06 -18.25 -16.56
CA VAL A 230 6.06 -18.95 -17.40
C VAL A 230 6.72 -19.85 -18.45
N LEU A 231 7.86 -19.44 -19.00
CA LEU A 231 8.63 -20.20 -19.99
C LEU A 231 9.50 -21.29 -19.35
N GLY A 232 9.55 -21.39 -18.01
CA GLY A 232 10.40 -22.34 -17.30
C GLY A 232 11.90 -22.06 -17.44
N THR A 233 12.29 -20.86 -17.89
CA THR A 233 13.69 -20.47 -18.08
C THR A 233 14.25 -19.98 -16.74
N VAL A 234 15.10 -20.80 -16.12
CA VAL A 234 15.74 -20.46 -14.84
C VAL A 234 16.87 -19.46 -15.09
N TYR A 235 16.71 -18.22 -14.62
CA TYR A 235 17.85 -17.32 -14.45
C TYR A 235 18.56 -17.62 -13.13
N LEU A 236 19.85 -17.97 -13.22
CA LEU A 236 20.79 -17.85 -12.11
C LEU A 236 20.90 -16.35 -11.74
N PHE A 237 20.21 -15.96 -10.67
CA PHE A 237 20.10 -14.58 -10.22
C PHE A 237 21.43 -14.05 -9.65
N PHE A 238 22.31 -13.45 -10.45
CA PHE A 238 23.34 -12.54 -9.92
C PHE A 238 23.65 -11.40 -10.90
N VAL A 239 22.74 -10.42 -10.98
CA VAL A 239 23.16 -9.05 -11.31
C VAL A 239 22.62 -8.12 -10.23
N SER A 240 23.56 -7.47 -9.55
CA SER A 240 23.31 -6.37 -8.64
C SER A 240 22.62 -5.24 -9.41
N TYR A 241 21.34 -5.00 -9.17
CA TYR A 241 20.76 -3.69 -9.49
C TYR A 241 21.28 -2.68 -8.46
N SER A 242 22.52 -2.26 -8.66
CA SER A 242 23.11 -1.05 -8.10
C SER A 242 23.20 -0.06 -9.25
N GLY A 243 22.11 0.65 -9.52
CA GLY A 243 22.05 1.62 -10.61
C GLY A 243 20.72 2.36 -10.63
N ILE A 244 20.77 3.60 -11.12
CA ILE A 244 19.62 4.45 -11.40
C ILE A 244 18.58 3.61 -12.16
N VAL A 245 17.44 3.33 -11.52
CA VAL A 245 16.35 2.60 -12.17
C VAL A 245 15.81 3.52 -13.26
N SER A 246 15.95 3.10 -14.53
CA SER A 246 15.40 3.83 -15.67
C SER A 246 13.92 4.18 -15.42
N PHE A 247 13.52 5.39 -15.79
CA PHE A 247 12.16 5.89 -15.57
C PHE A 247 11.08 4.92 -16.06
N HIS A 248 11.32 4.30 -17.22
CA HIS A 248 10.48 3.24 -17.77
C HIS A 248 10.24 2.08 -16.79
N LEU A 249 11.30 1.61 -16.12
CA LEU A 249 11.21 0.51 -15.15
C LEU A 249 10.45 0.92 -13.88
N LYS A 250 10.52 2.20 -13.46
CA LYS A 250 9.74 2.72 -12.33
C LYS A 250 8.24 2.65 -12.64
N ILE A 251 7.82 3.10 -13.83
CA ILE A 251 6.42 3.04 -14.25
C ILE A 251 5.97 1.59 -14.42
N LYS A 252 6.76 0.75 -15.10
CA LYS A 252 6.43 -0.66 -15.29
C LYS A 252 6.28 -1.40 -13.96
N SER A 253 7.17 -1.14 -12.99
CA SER A 253 7.05 -1.68 -11.63
C SER A 253 5.77 -1.21 -10.94
N PHE A 254 5.39 0.06 -11.10
CA PHE A 254 4.13 0.59 -10.57
C PHE A 254 2.93 -0.12 -11.18
N MET A 255 2.88 -0.25 -12.52
CA MET A 255 1.77 -0.86 -13.23
C MET A 255 1.50 -2.27 -12.73
N VAL A 256 2.53 -3.11 -12.65
CA VAL A 256 2.41 -4.49 -12.17
C VAL A 256 2.02 -4.55 -10.71
N SER A 257 2.75 -3.84 -9.85
CA SER A 257 2.49 -3.88 -8.40
C SER A 257 1.10 -3.37 -8.04
N PHE A 258 0.60 -2.36 -8.78
CA PHE A 258 -0.72 -1.80 -8.57
C PHE A 258 -1.83 -2.71 -9.11
N GLN A 259 -1.58 -3.42 -10.22
CA GLN A 259 -2.52 -4.41 -10.76
C GLN A 259 -2.71 -5.59 -9.80
N GLU A 260 -1.64 -6.06 -9.14
CA GLU A 260 -1.70 -7.16 -8.17
C GLU A 260 -2.45 -6.84 -6.87
N GLN A 261 -2.75 -5.56 -6.60
CA GLN A 261 -3.50 -5.18 -5.39
C GLN A 261 -5.03 -5.32 -5.53
N TRP A 262 -5.56 -5.61 -6.72
CA TRP A 262 -7.00 -5.69 -7.01
C TRP A 262 -7.37 -7.03 -7.63
#